data_AF-A0A3A0BYR2-F1
#
_entry.id   AF-A0A3A0BYR2-F1
#
_cell.length_a   1.000
_cell.length_b   1.000
_cell.length_c   1.000
_cell.angle_alpha   90.00
_cell.angle_beta   90.00
_cell.angle_gamma   90.00
#
_symmetry.space_group_name_H-M   'P 1'
#
loop_
_entity.id
_entity.type
_entity.pdbx_description
1 polymer ?
#
loop_
_entity_poly.entity_id
_entity_poly.type
_entity_poly.pdbx_seq_one_letter_code
_entity_poly.pdbx_strand_id
1 'polypeptide(L)'
;MACGMNNFDPPTRRGAEPPFWSIALAAAVIILTPMILYSVAPEGPIREGDTVFSNGAHKVPLYQSDRYQEAGYASTCLLDPKDPLIVTHSPENGADDTLIAQVQGKSTIEWPFCPPQAELLLKRHHVTQQPSLLQDMKDGLQRLLRRS
;
A
#
# COMPACT_ATOMS: atom_id res chain seq x y z
N MET A 1 -5.86 -83.89 15.93
CA MET A 1 -5.11 -82.78 15.32
C MET A 1 -6.07 -82.00 14.45
N ALA A 2 -6.44 -80.80 14.86
CA ALA A 2 -7.28 -79.89 14.07
C ALA A 2 -6.39 -78.72 13.61
N CYS A 3 -6.22 -78.58 12.30
CA CYS A 3 -5.52 -77.43 11.72
C CYS A 3 -6.49 -76.24 11.69
N GLY A 4 -6.21 -75.23 12.51
CA GLY A 4 -6.90 -73.94 12.48
C GLY A 4 -6.48 -73.15 11.25
N MET A 5 -7.42 -72.90 10.33
CA MET A 5 -7.28 -71.91 9.27
C MET A 5 -7.51 -70.52 9.87
N ASN A 6 -6.43 -69.79 10.12
CA ASN A 6 -6.50 -68.36 10.41
C ASN A 6 -6.82 -67.63 9.10
N ASN A 7 -8.04 -67.08 9.01
CA ASN A 7 -8.40 -66.14 7.94
C ASN A 7 -7.55 -64.88 8.11
N PHE A 8 -6.66 -64.64 7.15
CA PHE A 8 -5.88 -63.41 7.08
C PHE A 8 -6.70 -62.39 6.28
N ASP A 9 -7.42 -61.52 6.98
CA ASP A 9 -8.05 -60.36 6.33
C ASP A 9 -6.94 -59.43 5.80
N PRO A 10 -6.92 -59.08 4.50
CA PRO A 10 -5.95 -58.13 3.99
C PRO A 10 -6.25 -56.74 4.58
N PRO A 11 -5.21 -55.95 4.95
CA PRO A 11 -5.43 -54.59 5.39
C PRO A 11 -6.09 -53.81 4.26
N THR A 12 -7.28 -53.27 4.54
CA THR A 12 -7.99 -52.35 3.66
C THR A 12 -7.06 -51.17 3.41
N ARG A 13 -6.41 -51.15 2.24
CA ARG A 13 -5.82 -49.94 1.68
C ARG A 13 -6.98 -48.99 1.39
N ARG A 14 -7.38 -48.21 2.40
CA ARG A 14 -8.13 -46.97 2.19
C ARG A 14 -7.25 -46.13 1.27
N GLY A 15 -7.64 -46.06 0.00
CA GLY A 15 -7.01 -45.19 -0.98
C GLY A 15 -6.87 -43.82 -0.35
N ALA A 16 -5.63 -43.37 -0.21
CA ALA A 16 -5.27 -42.08 0.32
C ALA A 16 -5.57 -41.00 -0.74
N GLU A 17 -6.83 -40.95 -1.19
CA GLU A 17 -7.35 -39.85 -1.96
C GLU A 17 -7.63 -38.74 -0.94
N PRO A 18 -6.92 -37.60 -1.00
CA PRO A 18 -7.18 -36.53 -0.05
C PRO A 18 -8.65 -36.12 -0.22
N PRO A 19 -9.47 -36.10 0.85
CA PRO A 19 -10.85 -35.66 0.73
C PRO A 19 -10.88 -34.26 0.11
N PHE A 20 -11.93 -33.91 -0.64
CA PHE A 20 -12.04 -32.60 -1.30
C PHE A 20 -11.78 -31.41 -0.38
N TRP A 21 -12.02 -31.58 0.92
CA TRP A 21 -11.71 -30.61 1.96
C TRP A 21 -10.21 -30.33 2.11
N SER A 22 -9.35 -31.35 1.98
CA SER A 22 -7.89 -31.21 1.98
C SER A 22 -7.41 -30.37 0.78
N ILE A 23 -8.00 -30.59 -0.40
CA ILE A 23 -7.67 -29.85 -1.63
C ILE A 23 -8.10 -28.39 -1.47
N ALA A 24 -9.31 -28.14 -0.95
CA ALA A 24 -9.81 -26.78 -0.69
C ALA A 24 -8.93 -26.04 0.32
N LEU A 25 -8.48 -26.70 1.38
CA LEU A 25 -7.61 -26.11 2.40
C LEU A 25 -6.22 -25.80 1.83
N ALA A 26 -5.64 -26.73 1.05
CA ALA A 26 -4.38 -26.51 0.37
C ALA A 26 -4.45 -25.33 -0.62
N ALA A 27 -5.53 -25.25 -1.42
CA ALA A 27 -5.76 -24.14 -2.34
C ALA A 27 -5.91 -22.80 -1.59
N ALA A 28 -6.65 -22.79 -0.47
CA ALA A 28 -6.80 -21.60 0.36
C ALA A 28 -5.45 -21.11 0.91
N VAL A 29 -4.59 -22.02 1.39
CA VAL A 29 -3.24 -21.69 1.86
C VAL A 29 -2.39 -21.12 0.72
N ILE A 30 -2.38 -21.76 -0.45
CA ILE A 30 -1.61 -21.29 -1.61
C ILE A 30 -2.04 -19.88 -2.06
N ILE A 31 -3.31 -19.50 -1.87
CA ILE A 31 -3.83 -18.16 -2.20
C ILE A 31 -3.54 -17.15 -1.07
N LEU A 32 -3.78 -17.54 0.18
CA LEU A 32 -3.62 -16.66 1.34
C LEU A 32 -2.15 -16.38 1.66
N THR A 33 -1.26 -17.36 1.51
CA THR A 33 0.16 -17.22 1.81
C THR A 33 0.82 -16.07 1.01
N PRO A 34 0.73 -16.01 -0.33
CA PRO A 34 1.29 -14.88 -1.05
C PRO A 34 0.58 -13.57 -0.69
N MET A 35 -0.74 -13.55 -0.48
CA MET A 35 -1.40 -12.31 -0.04
C MET A 35 -0.83 -11.78 1.29
N ILE A 36 -0.64 -12.65 2.28
CA ILE A 36 -0.08 -12.26 3.58
C ILE A 36 1.38 -11.83 3.40
N LEU A 37 2.19 -12.60 2.68
CA LEU A 37 3.61 -12.29 2.49
C LEU A 37 3.83 -10.99 1.70
N TYR A 38 3.03 -10.75 0.65
CA TYR A 38 3.09 -9.50 -0.11
C TYR A 38 2.45 -8.33 0.63
N SER A 39 1.52 -8.55 1.56
CA SER A 39 0.98 -7.46 2.40
C SER A 39 1.97 -6.95 3.44
N VAL A 40 2.99 -7.75 3.79
CA VAL A 40 4.02 -7.40 4.78
C VAL A 40 5.33 -7.01 4.10
N ALA A 41 5.37 -6.99 2.76
CA ALA A 41 6.54 -6.50 2.05
C ALA A 41 6.79 -5.05 2.50
N PRO A 42 7.95 -4.76 3.10
CA PRO A 42 8.25 -3.40 3.55
C PRO A 42 8.21 -2.49 2.33
N GLU A 43 7.51 -1.35 2.43
CA GLU A 43 7.58 -0.33 1.39
C GLU A 43 9.06 -0.04 1.12
N GLY A 44 9.45 -0.17 -0.15
CA GLY A 44 10.83 0.08 -0.56
C GLY A 44 11.22 1.54 -0.26
N PRO A 45 12.52 1.86 -0.25
CA PRO A 45 12.93 3.25 -0.12
C PRO A 45 12.34 4.06 -1.27
N ILE A 46 11.73 5.20 -0.95
CA ILE A 46 11.13 6.11 -1.94
C ILE A 46 12.21 6.59 -2.91
N ARG A 47 12.04 6.24 -4.19
CA ARG A 47 12.97 6.57 -5.28
C ARG A 47 12.46 7.76 -6.08
N GLU A 48 13.37 8.36 -6.82
CA GLU A 48 13.02 9.34 -7.84
C GLU A 48 12.15 8.68 -8.92
N GLY A 49 11.08 9.38 -9.32
CA GLY A 49 10.08 8.89 -10.25
C GLY A 49 8.91 8.14 -9.61
N ASP A 50 8.97 7.82 -8.31
CA ASP A 50 7.85 7.17 -7.62
C ASP A 50 6.68 8.15 -7.43
N THR A 51 5.46 7.65 -7.60
CA THR A 51 4.25 8.36 -7.24
C THR A 51 3.96 8.14 -5.76
N VAL A 52 3.83 9.23 -5.02
CA VAL A 52 3.49 9.22 -3.59
C VAL A 52 2.24 10.05 -3.34
N PHE A 53 1.49 9.66 -2.32
CA PHE A 53 0.34 10.39 -1.82
C PHE A 53 0.66 10.94 -0.44
N SER A 54 -0.01 12.00 -0.02
CA SER A 54 0.16 12.46 1.36
C SER A 54 -0.70 11.70 2.33
N ASN A 55 -0.19 11.52 3.54
CA ASN A 55 -0.88 10.82 4.63
C ASN A 55 -2.03 11.64 5.23
N GLY A 56 -2.20 12.89 4.79
CA GLY A 56 -3.20 13.82 5.28
C GLY A 56 -2.94 15.25 4.83
N ALA A 57 -3.81 16.17 5.26
CA ALA A 57 -3.66 17.58 4.94
C ALA A 57 -2.51 18.21 5.73
N HIS A 58 -1.34 18.33 5.10
CA HIS A 58 -0.13 18.86 5.73
C HIS A 58 0.29 20.19 5.09
N LYS A 59 0.71 21.15 5.92
CA LYS A 59 1.31 22.40 5.44
C LYS A 59 2.78 22.14 5.10
N VAL A 60 3.16 22.33 3.84
CA VAL A 60 4.51 22.04 3.37
C VAL A 60 5.15 23.27 2.72
N PRO A 61 6.48 23.43 2.82
CA PRO A 61 7.20 24.49 2.14
C PRO A 61 7.27 24.26 0.63
N LEU A 62 7.12 25.35 -0.12
CA LEU A 62 7.38 25.40 -1.55
C LEU A 62 8.90 25.52 -1.77
N TYR A 63 9.46 24.73 -2.70
CA TYR A 63 10.87 24.84 -3.07
C TYR A 63 11.15 26.16 -3.81
N GLN A 64 10.24 26.58 -4.69
CA GLN A 64 10.30 27.86 -5.40
C GLN A 64 9.14 28.77 -4.98
N SER A 65 9.22 29.36 -3.78
CA SER A 65 8.17 30.25 -3.26
C SER A 65 7.92 31.49 -4.12
N ASP A 66 8.98 32.06 -4.70
CA ASP A 66 8.91 33.33 -5.43
C ASP A 66 7.97 33.28 -6.64
N ARG A 67 7.85 32.11 -7.27
CA ARG A 67 6.98 31.90 -8.44
C ARG A 67 5.48 31.95 -8.09
N TYR A 68 5.13 31.76 -6.83
CA TYR A 68 3.74 31.64 -6.38
C TYR A 68 3.33 32.74 -5.38
N GLN A 69 4.21 33.69 -5.07
CA GLN A 69 3.88 34.85 -4.23
C GLN A 69 2.74 35.68 -4.81
N GLU A 70 2.71 35.88 -6.13
CA GLU A 70 1.64 36.61 -6.81
C GLU A 70 0.27 35.93 -6.70
N ALA A 71 0.26 34.60 -6.50
CA ALA A 71 -0.95 33.81 -6.28
C ALA A 71 -1.36 33.71 -4.79
N GLY A 72 -0.72 34.48 -3.90
CA GLY A 72 -1.04 34.53 -2.47
C GLY A 72 -0.37 33.45 -1.62
N TYR A 73 0.61 32.73 -2.17
CA TYR A 73 1.42 31.76 -1.41
C TYR A 73 2.66 32.46 -0.86
N ALA A 74 2.76 32.60 0.47
CA ALA A 74 3.93 33.21 1.09
C ALA A 74 5.21 32.36 0.88
N SER A 75 5.16 31.12 1.33
CA SER A 75 6.26 30.14 1.21
C SER A 75 5.82 28.70 1.46
N THR A 76 4.52 28.50 1.70
CA THR A 76 3.93 27.23 2.09
C THR A 76 2.60 27.04 1.41
N CYS A 77 2.23 25.79 1.15
CA CYS A 77 0.90 25.42 0.68
C CYS A 77 0.36 24.25 1.49
N LEU A 78 -0.96 24.03 1.40
CA LEU A 78 -1.61 22.87 1.99
C LEU A 78 -1.62 21.71 1.01
N LEU A 79 -1.11 20.56 1.42
CA LEU A 79 -1.15 19.36 0.60
C LEU A 79 -2.49 18.64 0.70
N ASP A 80 -2.98 18.12 -0.42
CA ASP A 80 -4.18 17.28 -0.45
C ASP A 80 -3.77 15.80 -0.57
N PRO A 81 -4.25 14.90 0.31
CA PRO A 81 -4.02 13.45 0.17
C PRO A 81 -4.56 12.85 -1.13
N LYS A 82 -5.48 13.53 -1.82
CA LYS A 82 -6.03 13.09 -3.11
C LYS A 82 -5.15 13.45 -4.30
N ASP A 83 -4.25 14.43 -4.16
CA ASP A 83 -3.40 14.90 -5.24
C ASP A 83 -2.15 14.00 -5.31
N PRO A 84 -1.90 13.29 -6.43
CA PRO A 84 -0.69 12.50 -6.59
C PRO A 84 0.53 13.41 -6.70
N LEU A 85 1.61 13.02 -6.04
CA LEU A 85 2.91 13.70 -6.10
C LEU A 85 3.91 12.77 -6.80
N ILE A 86 4.78 13.31 -7.65
CA ILE A 86 5.92 12.56 -8.19
C ILE A 86 7.19 13.02 -7.51
N VAL A 87 7.97 12.09 -6.98
CA VAL A 87 9.27 12.41 -6.37
C VAL A 87 10.25 12.77 -7.47
N THR A 88 10.70 14.02 -7.49
CA THR A 88 11.67 14.52 -8.47
C THR A 88 13.10 14.37 -7.96
N HIS A 89 13.31 14.51 -6.64
CA HIS A 89 14.61 14.35 -6.03
C HIS A 89 14.51 13.69 -4.66
N SER A 90 15.32 12.65 -4.44
CA SER A 90 15.43 11.95 -3.16
C SER A 90 16.92 11.90 -2.80
N PRO A 91 17.37 12.49 -1.69
CA PRO A 91 18.78 12.45 -1.32
C PRO A 91 19.21 10.99 -1.10
N GLU A 92 20.19 10.52 -1.89
CA GLU A 92 20.68 9.13 -1.85
C GLU A 92 21.23 8.71 -0.48
N ASN A 93 21.61 9.67 0.37
CA ASN A 93 22.40 9.41 1.58
C ASN A 93 21.64 9.41 2.91
N GLY A 94 20.29 9.46 2.91
CA GLY A 94 19.48 9.29 4.13
C GLY A 94 19.76 10.27 5.29
N ALA A 95 20.62 11.27 5.08
CA ALA A 95 21.00 12.28 6.06
C ALA A 95 19.96 13.39 6.18
N ASP A 96 19.21 13.62 5.10
CA ASP A 96 18.06 14.50 5.07
C ASP A 96 16.79 13.67 4.79
N ASP A 97 15.87 13.65 5.75
CA ASP A 97 14.55 13.00 5.61
C ASP A 97 13.61 13.81 4.69
N THR A 98 14.15 14.82 4.00
CA THR A 98 13.46 15.69 3.07
C THR A 98 13.59 15.19 1.64
N LEU A 99 12.47 15.11 0.93
CA LEU A 99 12.42 14.80 -0.50
C LEU A 99 11.70 15.92 -1.24
N ILE A 100 12.09 16.11 -2.50
CA ILE A 100 11.43 17.05 -3.40
C ILE A 100 10.43 16.27 -4.23
N ALA A 101 9.18 16.70 -4.19
CA ALA A 101 8.15 16.12 -5.04
C ALA A 101 7.34 17.20 -5.74
N GLN A 102 6.82 16.87 -6.90
CA GLN A 102 6.02 17.73 -7.75
C GLN A 102 4.55 17.30 -7.72
N VAL A 103 3.64 18.26 -7.58
CA VAL A 103 2.19 18.03 -7.68
C VAL A 103 1.79 17.65 -9.11
N GLN A 104 1.13 16.51 -9.27
CA GLN A 104 0.60 16.02 -10.54
C GLN A 104 -0.93 16.03 -10.58
N GLY A 105 -1.48 16.05 -11.80
CA GLY A 105 -2.92 15.90 -12.03
C GLY A 105 -3.78 17.15 -11.73
N LYS A 106 -3.20 18.18 -11.11
CA LYS A 106 -3.87 19.46 -10.87
C LYS A 106 -3.64 20.41 -12.05
N SER A 107 -4.68 21.10 -12.49
CA SER A 107 -4.62 22.09 -13.58
C SER A 107 -5.00 23.51 -13.13
N THR A 108 -5.63 23.64 -11.96
CA THR A 108 -6.13 24.91 -11.41
C THR A 108 -5.45 25.23 -10.08
N ILE A 109 -5.17 26.52 -9.88
CA ILE A 109 -4.68 27.02 -8.59
C ILE A 109 -5.89 27.25 -7.70
N GLU A 110 -5.96 26.55 -6.58
CA GLU A 110 -7.03 26.70 -5.59
C GLU A 110 -6.41 26.91 -4.21
N TRP A 111 -6.41 28.15 -3.73
CA TRP A 111 -5.89 28.46 -2.40
C TRP A 111 -6.83 27.88 -1.33
N PRO A 112 -6.34 27.22 -0.27
CA PRO A 112 -4.95 27.18 0.23
C PRO A 112 -4.11 25.98 -0.26
N PHE A 113 -4.59 25.21 -1.24
CA PHE A 113 -3.93 23.98 -1.68
C PHE A 113 -2.68 24.21 -2.53
N CYS A 114 -1.81 23.23 -2.64
CA CYS A 114 -0.61 23.37 -3.45
C CYS A 114 -0.92 23.60 -4.94
N PRO A 115 -0.23 24.56 -5.59
CA PRO A 115 -0.45 24.87 -7.00
C PRO A 115 0.00 23.72 -7.91
N PRO A 116 -0.53 23.65 -9.14
CA PRO A 116 -0.16 22.62 -10.09
C PRO A 116 1.32 22.71 -10.48
N GLN A 117 1.97 21.55 -10.62
CA GLN A 117 3.39 21.43 -10.98
C GLN A 117 4.38 22.11 -10.03
N ALA A 118 3.94 22.52 -8.83
CA ALA A 118 4.83 23.11 -7.84
C ALA A 118 5.75 22.06 -7.23
N GLU A 119 7.02 22.41 -7.08
CA GLU A 119 8.01 21.61 -6.37
C GLU A 119 7.89 21.90 -4.87
N LEU A 120 7.74 20.84 -4.09
CA LEU A 120 7.48 20.88 -2.66
C LEU A 120 8.55 20.14 -1.90
N LEU A 121 8.94 20.70 -0.76
CA LEU A 121 9.84 20.07 0.19
C LEU A 121 9.00 19.25 1.17
N LEU A 122 9.02 17.93 0.99
CA LEU A 122 8.26 16.97 1.79
C LEU A 122 9.19 16.22 2.72
N LYS A 123 8.63 15.66 3.79
CA LYS A 123 9.35 14.69 4.63
C LYS A 123 8.85 13.28 4.33
N ARG A 124 9.72 12.26 4.36
CA ARG A 124 9.33 10.87 4.05
C ARG A 124 8.13 10.39 4.85
N HIS A 125 8.04 10.76 6.13
CA HIS A 125 6.93 10.34 7.00
C HIS A 125 5.57 11.01 6.69
N HIS A 126 5.53 12.06 5.86
CA HIS A 126 4.28 12.71 5.44
C HIS A 126 3.69 12.10 4.15
N VAL A 127 4.39 11.15 3.52
CA VAL A 127 4.01 10.56 2.24
C VAL A 127 4.01 9.03 2.28
N THR A 128 3.13 8.39 1.51
CA THR A 128 3.11 6.93 1.28
C THR A 128 3.11 6.62 -0.20
N GLN A 129 3.70 5.49 -0.59
CA GLN A 129 3.62 5.01 -1.97
C GLN A 129 2.29 4.32 -2.25
N GLN A 130 1.73 3.68 -1.23
CA GLN A 130 0.47 2.97 -1.38
C GLN A 130 -0.70 3.95 -1.21
N PRO A 131 -1.60 4.09 -2.22
CA PRO A 131 -2.91 4.64 -1.95
C PRO A 131 -3.55 3.76 -0.88
N SER A 132 -4.35 4.34 0.02
CA SER A 132 -5.00 3.70 1.17
C SER A 132 -5.96 2.53 0.85
N LEU A 133 -5.79 1.82 -0.28
CA LEU A 133 -6.57 0.67 -0.73
C LEU A 133 -6.76 -0.40 0.34
N LEU A 134 -5.73 -0.64 1.17
CA LEU A 134 -5.81 -1.63 2.24
C LEU A 134 -6.72 -1.14 3.39
N GLN A 135 -6.73 0.16 3.63
CA GLN A 135 -7.64 0.84 4.57
C GLN A 135 -9.07 0.86 4.01
N ASP A 136 -9.24 1.16 2.71
CA ASP A 136 -10.54 1.15 2.04
C ASP A 136 -11.16 -0.27 1.98
N MET A 137 -10.34 -1.30 1.74
CA MET A 137 -10.77 -2.69 1.79
C MET A 137 -11.18 -3.11 3.21
N LYS A 138 -10.41 -2.70 4.23
CA LYS A 138 -10.73 -2.96 5.63
C LYS A 138 -12.04 -2.27 6.04
N ASP A 139 -12.25 -1.03 5.60
CA ASP A 139 -13.46 -0.26 5.88
C ASP A 139 -14.68 -0.84 5.15
N GLY A 140 -14.50 -1.31 3.92
CA GLY A 140 -15.51 -2.04 3.16
C GLY A 140 -15.92 -3.35 3.86
N LEU A 141 -14.94 -4.11 4.35
CA LEU A 141 -15.17 -5.35 5.07
C LEU A 141 -15.84 -5.12 6.44
N GLN A 142 -15.41 -4.08 7.18
CA GLN A 142 -16.06 -3.69 8.44
C GLN A 142 -17.51 -3.26 8.25
N ARG A 143 -17.83 -2.54 7.16
CA ARG A 143 -19.22 -2.17 6.82
C ARG A 143 -20.08 -3.39 6.50
N LEU A 144 -19.52 -4.40 5.83
CA LEU A 144 -20.22 -5.66 5.54
C LEU A 144 -20.49 -6.47 6.82
N LEU A 145 -19.48 -6.62 7.69
CA LEU A 145 -19.60 -7.33 8.96
C LEU A 145 -20.58 -6.66 9.94
N ARG A 146 -20.70 -5.34 9.91
CA ARG A 146 -21.63 -4.59 10.77
C ARG A 146 -23.08 -4.61 10.25
N ARG A 147 -23.30 -5.07 9.02
CA ARG A 147 -24.62 -5.16 8.36
C ARG A 147 -25.19 -6.58 8.34
N SER A 148 -24.39 -7.59 8.67
CA SER A 148 -24.82 -8.96 8.92
C SER A 148 -25.13 -9.20 10.39
#